data_AF-A0A8B8FR29-F1
#
_entry.id   AF-A0A8B8FR29-F1
#
_cell.length_a   1.000
_cell.length_b   1.000
_cell.length_c   1.000
_cell.angle_alpha   90.00
_cell.angle_beta   90.00
_cell.angle_gamma   90.00
#
_symmetry.space_group_name_H-M   'P 1'
#
loop_
_entity.id
_entity.type
_entity.pdbx_description
1 polymer ?
#
loop_
_entity_poly.entity_id
_entity_poly.type
_entity_poly.pdbx_seq_one_letter_code
_entity_poly.pdbx_strand_id
1 'polypeptide(L)'
;MYAAHVYRGIRASEPNYKFSHPTLRLWAIFWSYIAWMTSVVYFYEYDYNLWVSVVYAFAFRLVFAVLVSAFIIVSTVNSCFQGTWKLIFAPISRLAYSAYIGGLTMQLYYTASTRTPLYFNLIRLTWITIGDITNGFFIAFFLYMLIESPFENLLKLLIGKMKEEIHKAEERTPNDVEMTPRNIEE
;
A
#
# COMPACT_ATOMS: atom_id res chain seq x y z
N MET A 1 -1.92 -16.28 -15.94
CA MET A 1 -1.15 -15.96 -17.17
C MET A 1 -1.29 -14.50 -17.60
N TYR A 2 -2.49 -13.90 -17.60
CA TYR A 2 -2.69 -12.50 -18.03
C TYR A 2 -1.90 -11.45 -17.23
N ALA A 3 -1.89 -11.57 -15.89
CA ALA A 3 -1.16 -10.64 -15.02
C ALA A 3 0.38 -10.65 -15.24
N ALA A 4 0.95 -11.79 -15.62
CA ALA A 4 2.39 -11.92 -15.90
C ALA A 4 2.78 -11.22 -17.21
N HIS A 5 1.92 -11.28 -18.23
CA HIS A 5 2.11 -10.57 -19.49
C HIS A 5 1.99 -9.05 -19.30
N VAL A 6 1.00 -8.61 -18.53
CA VAL A 6 0.80 -7.18 -18.21
C VAL A 6 1.98 -6.64 -17.40
N TYR A 7 2.48 -7.38 -16.41
CA TYR A 7 3.65 -6.99 -15.63
C TYR A 7 4.91 -6.87 -16.49
N ARG A 8 5.12 -7.79 -17.44
CA ARG A 8 6.27 -7.76 -18.36
C ARG A 8 6.17 -6.60 -19.36
N GLY A 9 4.97 -6.27 -19.82
CA GLY A 9 4.70 -5.11 -20.68
C GLY A 9 4.98 -3.78 -19.98
N ILE A 10 4.51 -3.61 -18.74
CA ILE A 10 4.72 -2.38 -17.96
C ILE A 10 6.19 -2.18 -17.59
N ARG A 11 6.93 -3.27 -17.34
CA ARG A 11 8.37 -3.23 -17.02
C ARG A 11 9.26 -2.96 -18.25
N ALA A 12 8.80 -3.30 -19.45
CA ALA A 12 9.52 -3.00 -20.70
C ALA A 12 9.28 -1.56 -21.16
N SER A 13 8.17 -0.95 -20.76
CA SER A 13 7.79 0.42 -21.09
C SER A 13 8.16 1.42 -20.00
N GLU A 14 9.34 1.31 -19.36
CA GLU A 14 9.81 2.36 -18.45
C GLU A 14 9.90 3.67 -19.25
N PRO A 15 8.97 4.63 -19.08
CA PRO A 15 9.08 5.89 -19.76
C PRO A 15 10.25 6.60 -19.10
N ASN A 16 11.29 6.92 -19.87
CA ASN A 16 12.46 7.69 -19.43
C ASN A 16 12.09 9.17 -19.17
N TYR A 17 10.93 9.43 -18.57
CA TYR A 17 10.43 10.76 -18.26
C TYR A 17 10.83 11.14 -16.83
N LYS A 18 12.07 11.60 -16.67
CA LYS A 18 12.54 12.16 -15.40
C LYS A 18 12.09 13.60 -15.29
N PHE A 19 11.36 13.94 -14.22
CA PHE A 19 11.00 15.34 -13.96
C PHE A 19 12.25 16.13 -13.57
N SER A 20 12.42 17.35 -14.11
CA SER A 20 13.62 18.18 -13.90
C SER A 20 13.86 18.56 -12.42
N HIS A 21 12.81 18.73 -11.62
CA HIS A 21 12.93 19.04 -10.19
C HIS A 21 12.04 18.10 -9.33
N PRO A 22 12.47 16.84 -9.13
CA PRO A 22 11.74 15.81 -8.38
C PRO A 22 11.49 16.21 -6.92
N THR A 23 12.55 16.68 -6.28
CA THR A 23 12.63 16.94 -4.86
C THR A 23 11.77 18.14 -4.50
N LEU A 24 11.86 19.23 -5.28
CA LEU A 24 11.03 20.42 -5.08
C LEU A 24 9.53 20.11 -5.18
N ARG A 25 9.13 19.29 -6.15
CA ARG A 25 7.72 18.90 -6.34
C ARG A 25 7.21 18.00 -5.21
N LEU A 26 8.04 17.06 -4.73
CA LEU A 26 7.70 16.24 -3.56
C LEU A 26 7.53 17.10 -2.30
N TRP A 27 8.45 18.04 -2.07
CA TRP A 27 8.35 18.99 -0.96
C TRP A 27 7.10 19.86 -1.08
N ALA A 28 6.77 20.36 -2.27
CA ALA A 28 5.56 21.15 -2.49
C ALA A 28 4.28 20.35 -2.21
N ILE A 29 4.20 19.09 -2.64
CA ILE A 29 3.06 18.20 -2.34
C ILE A 29 2.97 17.93 -0.83
N PHE A 30 4.10 17.70 -0.18
CA PHE A 30 4.15 17.45 1.26
C PHE A 30 3.70 18.66 2.09
N TRP A 31 4.14 19.87 1.73
CA TRP A 31 3.67 21.11 2.36
C TRP A 31 2.20 21.40 2.06
N SER A 32 1.75 21.17 0.83
CA SER A 32 0.32 21.26 0.46
C SER A 32 -0.53 20.30 1.28
N TYR A 33 -0.02 19.10 1.56
CA TYR A 33 -0.69 18.11 2.40
C TYR A 33 -0.82 18.59 3.86
N ILE A 34 0.26 19.12 4.45
CA ILE A 34 0.25 19.68 5.80
C ILE A 34 -0.72 20.87 5.89
N ALA A 35 -0.69 21.78 4.92
CA ALA A 35 -1.60 22.91 4.86
C ALA A 35 -3.07 22.45 4.76
N TRP A 36 -3.36 21.42 3.95
CA TRP A 36 -4.70 20.86 3.85
C TRP A 36 -5.18 20.24 5.18
N MET A 37 -4.30 19.57 5.92
CA MET A 37 -4.62 19.04 7.25
C MET A 37 -4.90 20.12 8.29
N THR A 38 -4.21 21.26 8.22
CA THR A 38 -4.47 22.40 9.12
C THR A 38 -5.82 23.09 8.86
N SER A 39 -6.41 22.91 7.67
CA SER A 39 -7.75 23.45 7.33
C SER A 39 -8.85 22.90 8.24
N VAL A 40 -8.68 21.69 8.80
CA VAL A 40 -9.67 21.07 9.71
C VAL A 40 -9.82 21.86 11.01
N VAL A 41 -8.71 22.42 11.52
CA VAL A 41 -8.72 23.21 12.75
C VAL A 41 -9.42 24.55 12.51
N TYR A 42 -9.13 25.21 11.39
CA TYR A 42 -9.79 26.46 10.99
C TYR A 42 -11.29 26.29 10.76
N PHE A 43 -11.72 25.17 10.17
CA PHE A 43 -13.13 24.91 9.92
C PHE A 43 -13.95 24.73 11.21
N TYR A 44 -13.30 24.39 12.32
CA TYR A 44 -13.96 24.06 13.59
C TYR A 44 -14.18 25.27 14.51
N GLU A 45 -13.44 26.36 14.32
CA GLU A 45 -13.60 27.61 15.10
C GLU A 45 -14.72 28.52 14.55
N TYR A 46 -15.20 28.27 13.33
CA TYR A 46 -16.22 29.10 12.67
C TYR A 46 -17.64 28.62 12.97
N ASP A 47 -18.63 29.52 12.88
CA ASP A 47 -20.03 29.21 13.13
C ASP A 47 -20.52 28.00 12.30
N TYR A 48 -21.17 27.06 13.00
CA TYR A 48 -21.59 25.78 12.41
C TYR A 48 -22.67 25.98 11.35
N ASN A 49 -22.28 25.84 10.08
CA ASN A 49 -23.21 25.78 8.96
C ASN A 49 -23.27 24.35 8.40
N LEU A 50 -24.49 23.79 8.38
CA LEU A 50 -24.73 22.40 7.97
C LEU A 50 -24.31 22.14 6.52
N TRP A 51 -24.63 23.05 5.60
CA TRP A 51 -24.31 22.90 4.18
C TRP A 51 -22.80 22.91 3.92
N VAL A 52 -22.09 23.81 4.61
CA VAL A 52 -20.63 23.91 4.47
C VAL A 52 -19.97 22.67 5.08
N SER A 53 -20.51 22.12 6.17
CA SER A 53 -19.97 20.92 6.82
C SER A 53 -20.09 19.67 5.94
N VAL A 54 -21.21 19.49 5.23
CA VAL A 54 -21.42 18.35 4.32
C VAL A 54 -20.50 18.43 3.11
N VAL A 55 -20.41 19.61 2.49
CA VAL A 55 -19.51 19.83 1.34
C VAL A 55 -18.06 19.65 1.76
N TYR A 56 -17.68 20.17 2.93
CA TYR A 56 -16.34 20.02 3.48
C TYR A 56 -15.99 18.56 3.75
N ALA A 57 -16.87 17.78 4.38
CA ALA A 57 -16.64 16.37 4.67
C ALA A 57 -16.40 15.54 3.39
N PHE A 58 -17.12 15.83 2.31
CA PHE A 58 -16.95 15.16 1.03
C PHE A 58 -15.66 15.60 0.32
N ALA A 59 -15.42 16.91 0.23
CA ALA A 59 -14.23 17.47 -0.41
C ALA A 59 -12.94 17.07 0.28
N PHE A 60 -12.93 17.02 1.63
CA PHE A 60 -11.78 16.65 2.43
C PHE A 60 -11.22 15.28 2.02
N ARG A 61 -12.10 14.29 1.85
CA ARG A 61 -11.72 12.91 1.50
C ARG A 61 -11.25 12.79 0.05
N LEU A 62 -11.85 13.54 -0.86
CA LEU A 62 -11.45 13.58 -2.27
C LEU A 62 -10.09 14.25 -2.47
N VAL A 63 -9.89 15.44 -1.88
CA VAL A 63 -8.61 16.16 -1.98
C VAL A 63 -7.48 15.34 -1.35
N PHE A 64 -7.75 14.69 -0.22
CA PHE A 64 -6.80 13.74 0.38
C PHE A 64 -6.40 12.61 -0.59
N ALA A 65 -7.38 11.96 -1.24
CA ALA A 65 -7.11 10.88 -2.18
C ALA A 65 -6.30 11.35 -3.41
N VAL A 66 -6.60 12.55 -3.93
CA VAL A 66 -5.86 13.15 -5.05
C VAL A 66 -4.43 13.48 -4.66
N LEU A 67 -4.20 14.06 -3.47
CA LEU A 67 -2.85 14.37 -3.00
C LEU A 67 -2.01 13.11 -2.77
N VAL A 68 -2.59 12.07 -2.16
CA VAL A 68 -1.89 10.79 -1.93
C VAL A 68 -1.58 10.09 -3.25
N SER A 69 -2.52 10.05 -4.20
CA SER A 69 -2.28 9.45 -5.52
C SER A 69 -1.20 10.20 -6.31
N ALA A 70 -1.24 11.54 -6.30
CA ALA A 70 -0.19 12.37 -6.90
C ALA A 70 1.19 12.11 -6.26
N PHE A 71 1.25 11.99 -4.93
CA PHE A 71 2.49 11.67 -4.21
C PHE A 71 3.07 10.32 -4.63
N ILE A 72 2.24 9.28 -4.77
CA ILE A 72 2.67 7.94 -5.20
C ILE A 72 3.23 7.98 -6.63
N ILE A 73 2.54 8.66 -7.55
CA ILE A 73 2.95 8.78 -8.96
C ILE A 73 4.31 9.49 -9.04
N VAL A 74 4.46 10.62 -8.38
CA VAL A 74 5.72 11.40 -8.38
C VAL A 74 6.87 10.60 -7.75
N SER A 75 6.58 9.82 -6.71
CA SER A 75 7.56 8.94 -6.04
C SER A 75 8.03 7.79 -6.93
N THR A 76 7.12 7.22 -7.74
CA THR A 76 7.42 6.11 -8.66
C THR A 76 8.25 6.58 -9.85
N VAL A 77 7.88 7.71 -10.46
CA VAL A 77 8.56 8.26 -11.65
C VAL A 77 10.00 8.67 -11.35
N ASN A 78 10.28 9.23 -10.18
CA ASN A 78 11.62 9.77 -9.88
C ASN A 78 12.61 8.75 -9.31
N SER A 79 12.21 7.49 -9.11
CA SER A 79 13.09 6.47 -8.52
C SER A 79 13.76 6.92 -7.21
N CYS A 80 13.15 7.86 -6.48
CA CYS A 80 13.74 8.55 -5.32
C CYS A 80 14.08 7.59 -4.16
N PHE A 81 13.49 6.39 -4.17
CA PHE A 81 13.64 5.37 -3.13
C PHE A 81 14.27 4.07 -3.66
N GLN A 82 15.19 4.12 -4.64
CA GLN A 82 15.93 2.93 -5.05
C GLN A 82 17.02 2.55 -4.02
N GLY A 83 17.08 1.28 -3.62
CA GLY A 83 18.08 0.73 -2.69
C GLY A 83 17.50 0.35 -1.32
N THR A 84 18.18 0.76 -0.23
CA THR A 84 17.88 0.40 1.18
C THR A 84 16.46 0.77 1.62
N TRP A 85 15.91 1.85 1.06
CA TRP A 85 14.57 2.31 1.37
C TRP A 85 13.48 1.34 0.92
N LYS A 86 13.66 0.61 -0.20
CA LYS A 86 12.72 -0.45 -0.60
C LYS A 86 12.67 -1.60 0.40
N LEU A 87 13.81 -1.94 1.01
CA LEU A 87 13.88 -3.05 1.96
C LEU A 87 13.14 -2.73 3.27
N ILE A 88 13.16 -1.45 3.69
CA ILE A 88 12.45 -0.97 4.87
C ILE A 88 10.97 -0.69 4.55
N PHE A 89 10.68 -0.13 3.37
CA PHE A 89 9.31 0.17 2.96
C PHE A 89 8.49 -1.06 2.59
N ALA A 90 9.12 -2.15 2.15
CA ALA A 90 8.42 -3.40 1.85
C ALA A 90 7.65 -3.96 3.07
N PRO A 91 8.28 -4.22 4.23
CA PRO A 91 7.55 -4.68 5.41
C PRO A 91 6.64 -3.57 6.00
N ILE A 92 7.05 -2.29 5.95
CA ILE A 92 6.21 -1.20 6.49
C ILE A 92 4.91 -1.05 5.71
N SER A 93 4.93 -1.25 4.39
CA SER A 93 3.75 -1.13 3.53
C SER A 93 2.76 -2.28 3.76
N ARG A 94 3.27 -3.49 4.03
CA ARG A 94 2.47 -4.66 4.40
C ARG A 94 1.82 -4.49 5.77
N LEU A 95 2.59 -4.02 6.75
CA LEU A 95 2.08 -3.71 8.08
C LEU A 95 1.06 -2.56 8.04
N ALA A 96 1.30 -1.52 7.23
CA ALA A 96 0.34 -0.42 7.04
C ALA A 96 -0.95 -0.90 6.37
N TYR A 97 -0.87 -1.87 5.46
CA TYR A 97 -2.04 -2.48 4.82
C TYR A 97 -2.84 -3.32 5.84
N SER A 98 -2.18 -4.12 6.68
CA SER A 98 -2.86 -4.86 7.75
C SER A 98 -3.47 -3.92 8.79
N ALA A 99 -2.79 -2.81 9.12
CA ALA A 99 -3.30 -1.76 9.99
C ALA A 99 -4.49 -1.01 9.39
N TYR A 100 -4.51 -0.81 8.07
CA TYR A 100 -5.63 -0.16 7.40
C TYR A 100 -6.91 -1.01 7.50
N ILE A 101 -6.81 -2.31 7.24
CA ILE A 101 -7.96 -3.23 7.33
C ILE A 101 -8.40 -3.42 8.78
N GLY A 102 -7.46 -3.67 9.70
CA GLY A 102 -7.76 -3.87 11.12
C GLY A 102 -8.28 -2.60 11.81
N GLY A 103 -7.64 -1.46 11.52
CA GLY A 103 -7.99 -0.16 12.06
C GLY A 103 -9.36 0.33 11.63
N LEU A 104 -9.74 0.15 10.35
CA LEU A 104 -11.09 0.50 9.87
C LEU A 104 -12.19 -0.27 10.60
N THR A 105 -11.96 -1.56 10.87
CA THR A 105 -12.93 -2.40 11.58
C THR A 105 -13.12 -1.92 13.03
N MET A 106 -12.02 -1.58 13.72
CA MET A 106 -12.08 -1.03 15.08
C MET A 106 -12.72 0.35 15.14
N GLN A 107 -12.39 1.23 14.20
CA GLN A 107 -12.97 2.57 14.16
C GLN A 107 -14.48 2.52 13.91
N LEU A 108 -14.95 1.58 13.08
CA LEU A 108 -16.37 1.34 12.85
C LEU A 108 -17.06 0.77 14.08
N TYR A 109 -16.41 -0.16 14.79
CA TYR A 109 -16.91 -0.73 16.04
C TYR A 109 -17.03 0.32 17.15
N TYR A 110 -16.02 1.20 17.28
CA TYR A 110 -16.03 2.31 18.22
C TYR A 110 -17.19 3.27 17.93
N THR A 111 -17.35 3.67 16.66
CA THR A 111 -18.45 4.55 16.22
C THR A 111 -19.83 3.93 16.44
N ALA A 112 -19.96 2.61 16.26
CA ALA A 112 -21.22 1.90 16.53
C ALA A 112 -21.54 1.79 18.04
N SER A 113 -20.50 1.77 18.88
CA SER A 113 -20.63 1.62 20.33
C SER A 113 -20.76 2.95 21.08
N THR A 114 -20.40 4.07 20.45
CA THR A 114 -20.54 5.41 21.05
C THR A 114 -22.02 5.79 21.16
N ARG A 115 -22.52 5.79 22.39
CA ARG A 115 -23.91 6.17 22.72
C ARG A 115 -24.07 7.61 23.18
N THR A 116 -22.98 8.33 23.43
CA THR A 116 -22.97 9.72 23.89
C THR A 116 -22.22 10.61 22.91
N PRO A 117 -22.69 11.85 22.69
CA PRO A 117 -21.97 12.81 21.85
C PRO A 117 -20.62 13.13 22.51
N LEU A 118 -19.54 12.91 21.75
CA LEU A 118 -18.19 13.24 22.17
C LEU A 118 -18.03 14.76 22.23
N TYR A 119 -17.87 15.30 23.44
CA TYR A 119 -17.50 16.70 23.62
C TYR A 119 -16.11 16.95 23.03
N PHE A 120 -16.06 17.85 22.04
CA PHE A 120 -14.82 18.21 21.34
C PHE A 120 -13.93 19.06 22.23
N ASN A 121 -12.81 18.48 22.65
CA ASN A 121 -11.72 19.19 23.31
C ASN A 121 -10.41 18.72 22.65
N LEU A 122 -9.54 19.65 22.26
CA LEU A 122 -8.27 19.33 21.58
C LEU A 122 -7.43 18.31 22.34
N ILE A 123 -7.39 18.40 23.67
CA ILE A 123 -6.64 17.47 24.52
C ILE A 123 -7.26 16.06 24.50
N ARG A 124 -8.59 15.98 24.42
CA ARG A 124 -9.29 14.70 24.34
C ARG A 124 -9.13 14.09 22.94
N LEU A 125 -9.16 14.91 21.90
CA LEU A 125 -8.97 14.49 20.52
C LEU A 125 -7.58 13.87 20.30
N THR A 126 -6.52 14.50 20.81
CA THR A 126 -5.16 13.97 20.71
C THR A 126 -5.02 12.66 21.47
N TRP A 127 -5.60 12.56 22.67
CA TRP A 127 -5.61 11.32 23.45
C TRP A 127 -6.31 10.17 22.74
N ILE A 128 -7.50 10.41 22.19
CA ILE A 128 -8.26 9.40 21.43
C ILE A 128 -7.45 8.99 20.19
N THR A 129 -6.89 9.94 19.44
CA THR A 129 -6.11 9.67 18.24
C THR A 129 -4.87 8.81 18.54
N ILE A 130 -4.14 9.13 19.62
CA ILE A 130 -2.97 8.35 20.04
C ILE A 130 -3.38 6.93 20.45
N GLY A 131 -4.52 6.80 21.15
CA GLY A 131 -5.10 5.52 21.52
C GLY A 131 -5.47 4.67 20.30
N ASP A 132 -6.14 5.26 19.31
CA ASP A 132 -6.53 4.58 18.08
C ASP A 132 -5.31 4.16 17.24
N ILE A 133 -4.29 5.01 17.14
CA ILE A 133 -3.04 4.66 16.44
C ILE A 133 -2.38 3.46 17.13
N THR A 134 -2.20 3.53 18.45
CA THR A 134 -1.52 2.48 19.21
C THR A 134 -2.27 1.16 19.14
N ASN A 135 -3.59 1.19 19.32
CA ASN A 135 -4.43 0.00 19.25
C ASN A 135 -4.51 -0.57 17.83
N GLY A 136 -4.59 0.29 16.82
CA GLY A 136 -4.57 -0.09 15.40
C GLY A 136 -3.29 -0.81 15.02
N PHE A 137 -2.13 -0.29 15.42
CA PHE A 137 -0.84 -0.95 15.20
C PHE A 137 -0.69 -2.26 15.99
N PHE A 138 -1.22 -2.34 17.21
CA PHE A 138 -1.23 -3.58 17.98
C PHE A 138 -1.99 -4.70 17.25
N ILE A 139 -3.18 -4.40 16.75
CA ILE A 139 -4.01 -5.37 16.02
C ILE A 139 -3.37 -5.71 14.68
N ALA A 140 -2.83 -4.71 13.97
CA ALA A 140 -2.10 -4.91 12.73
C ALA A 140 -0.93 -5.89 12.89
N PHE A 141 -0.21 -5.77 14.01
CA PHE A 141 0.91 -6.63 14.35
C PHE A 141 0.46 -8.08 14.55
N PHE A 142 -0.62 -8.31 15.31
CA PHE A 142 -1.18 -9.64 15.48
C PHE A 142 -1.69 -10.23 14.15
N LEU A 143 -2.38 -9.43 13.33
CA LEU A 143 -2.88 -9.86 12.03
C LEU A 143 -1.73 -10.22 11.08
N TYR A 144 -0.67 -9.42 11.08
CA TYR A 144 0.53 -9.66 10.29
C TYR A 144 1.25 -10.94 10.74
N MET A 145 1.40 -11.15 12.05
CA MET A 145 2.08 -12.32 12.61
C MET A 145 1.28 -13.62 12.38
N LEU A 146 -0.04 -13.58 12.54
CA LEU A 146 -0.91 -14.76 12.46
C LEU A 146 -1.33 -15.14 11.04
N ILE A 147 -1.52 -14.16 10.15
CA ILE A 147 -2.03 -14.41 8.81
C ILE A 147 -0.94 -14.21 7.77
N GLU A 148 -0.31 -13.03 7.74
CA GLU A 148 0.56 -12.65 6.62
C GLU A 148 1.89 -13.42 6.62
N SER A 149 2.53 -13.57 7.77
CA SER A 149 3.78 -14.34 7.93
C SER A 149 3.67 -15.83 7.54
N PRO A 150 2.69 -16.61 8.04
CA PRO A 150 2.57 -18.01 7.63
C PRO A 150 2.16 -18.16 6.17
N PHE A 151 1.30 -17.28 5.64
CA PHE A 151 0.88 -17.34 4.24
C PHE A 151 2.03 -17.02 3.29
N GLU A 152 2.90 -16.08 3.65
CA GLU A 152 4.08 -15.76 2.84
C GLU A 152 5.07 -16.92 2.80
N ASN A 153 5.29 -17.60 3.93
CA ASN A 153 6.15 -18.78 3.99
C ASN A 153 5.55 -19.95 3.18
N LEU A 154 4.24 -20.14 3.26
CA LEU A 154 3.54 -21.17 2.48
C LEU A 154 3.63 -20.88 0.97
N LEU A 155 3.49 -19.62 0.57
CA LEU A 155 3.59 -19.19 -0.82
C LEU A 155 5.02 -19.37 -1.37
N LYS A 156 6.05 -19.06 -0.57
CA LYS A 156 7.46 -19.31 -0.95
C LYS A 156 7.74 -20.80 -1.16
N LEU A 157 7.22 -21.66 -0.28
CA LEU A 157 7.34 -23.11 -0.42
C LEU A 157 6.64 -23.63 -1.69
N LEU A 158 5.43 -23.13 -1.98
CA LEU A 158 4.67 -23.53 -3.15
C LEU A 158 5.36 -23.09 -4.46
N ILE A 159 5.85 -21.85 -4.51
CA ILE A 159 6.58 -21.32 -5.67
C ILE A 159 7.93 -22.03 -5.85
N GLY A 160 8.63 -22.34 -4.75
CA GLY A 160 9.86 -23.11 -4.77
C GLY A 160 9.66 -24.49 -5.41
N LYS A 161 8.64 -25.23 -4.97
CA LYS A 161 8.27 -26.52 -5.55
C LYS A 161 7.90 -26.40 -7.04
N MET A 162 7.09 -25.41 -7.41
CA MET A 162 6.71 -25.22 -8.82
C MET A 162 7.92 -24.91 -9.71
N LYS A 163 8.91 -24.17 -9.20
CA LYS A 163 10.14 -23.87 -9.94
C LYS A 163 11.03 -25.11 -10.12
N GLU A 164 11.12 -25.97 -9.10
CA GLU A 164 11.84 -27.26 -9.20
C GLU A 164 11.19 -28.21 -10.22
N GLU A 165 9.85 -28.27 -10.27
CA GLU A 165 9.12 -29.08 -11.26
C GLU A 165 9.34 -28.57 -12.69
N ILE A 166 9.35 -27.25 -12.91
CA ILE A 166 9.65 -26.66 -14.23
C ILE A 166 11.09 -26.98 -14.64
N HIS A 167 12.05 -26.89 -13.71
CA HIS A 167 13.46 -27.18 -14.02
C HIS A 167 13.68 -28.66 -14.37
N LYS A 168 13.02 -29.58 -13.66
CA LYS A 168 13.03 -31.02 -13.99
C LYS A 168 12.37 -31.34 -15.33
N ALA A 169 11.30 -30.63 -15.71
CA ALA A 169 10.65 -30.80 -17.01
C ALA A 169 11.55 -30.30 -18.17
N GLU A 170 12.34 -29.24 -17.92
CA GLU A 170 13.28 -28.67 -18.89
C GLU A 170 14.62 -29.44 -18.98
N GLU A 171 14.99 -30.24 -17.97
CA GLU A 171 16.12 -31.19 -18.04
C GLU A 171 15.76 -32.55 -18.68
N ARG A 172 14.48 -32.94 -18.73
CA ARG A 172 14.04 -34.16 -19.45
C ARG A 172 13.96 -33.98 -20.96
N THR A 173 13.53 -32.81 -21.41
CA THR A 173 13.33 -32.50 -22.84
C THR A 173 14.61 -32.53 -23.71
N PRO A 174 15.83 -32.23 -23.23
CA PRO A 174 17.06 -32.36 -24.01
C PRO A 174 17.51 -33.82 -24.17
N ASN A 175 17.40 -34.62 -23.10
CA ASN A 175 17.91 -36.00 -23.07
C ASN A 175 17.03 -37.00 -23.85
N ASP A 176 15.73 -36.76 -23.91
CA ASP A 176 14.80 -37.61 -24.67
C ASP A 176 14.93 -37.41 -26.20
N VAL A 177 15.48 -36.26 -26.65
CA VAL A 177 15.71 -35.97 -28.08
C VAL A 177 17.05 -36.54 -28.57
N GLU A 178 18.07 -36.63 -27.70
CA GLU A 178 19.37 -37.26 -28.04
C GLU A 178 19.33 -38.80 -28.04
N MET A 179 18.39 -39.43 -27.34
CA MET A 179 18.26 -40.89 -27.25
C MET A 179 17.32 -41.53 -28.28
N THR A 180 16.97 -40.85 -29.37
CA THR A 180 16.33 -41.51 -30.51
C THR A 180 17.40 -41.95 -31.51
N PRO A 181 17.89 -43.20 -31.48
CA PRO A 181 18.86 -43.66 -32.47
C PRO A 181 18.18 -43.67 -33.84
N ARG A 182 18.62 -42.77 -34.72
CA ARG A 182 18.31 -42.82 -36.15
C ARG A 182 19.13 -43.95 -36.79
N ASN A 183 18.69 -45.18 -36.59
CA ASN A 183 18.93 -46.37 -37.41
C ASN A 183 17.60 -47.11 -37.31
N ILE A 184 16.79 -47.21 -38.35
CA ILE A 184 16.86 -48.11 -39.51
C ILE A 184 15.93 -47.43 -40.54
N GLU A 185 16.31 -47.28 -41.80
CA GLU A 185 15.82 -48.13 -42.91
C GLU A 185 16.64 -47.83 -44.17
N GLU A 186 16.81 -48.90 -44.94
CA GLU A 186 17.67 -49.15 -46.11
C GLU A 186 17.45 -48.22 -47.31
#